data_AF-A0A0C3DQN5-F1
#
_entry.id   AF-A0A0C3DQN5-F1
#
_cell.length_a   1.000
_cell.length_b   1.000
_cell.length_c   1.000
_cell.angle_alpha   90.00
_cell.angle_beta   90.00
_cell.angle_gamma   90.00
#
_symmetry.space_group_name_H-M   'P 1'
#
loop_
_entity.id
_entity.type
_entity.pdbx_description
1 polymer ?
#
loop_
_entity_poly.entity_id
_entity_poly.type
_entity_poly.pdbx_seq_one_letter_code
_entity_poly.pdbx_strand_id
1 'polypeptide(L)'
;AARKTTHKNVLYEVDSEDTVAWLRSPEGQRLFASKFGTEISLAYRPFSVLIEYVPIALELENPNVHRDIERRNNLPTRSIRSARWIKP
;
A
#
# COMPACT_ATOMS: atom_id res chain seq x y z
N ALA A 1 -10.65 -0.89 -15.10
CA ALA A 1 -10.84 0.45 -15.70
C ALA A 1 -9.60 1.33 -15.47
N ALA A 2 -9.36 2.38 -16.27
CA ALA A 2 -8.20 3.27 -16.09
C ALA A 2 -8.64 4.74 -16.03
N ARG A 3 -8.10 5.52 -15.09
CA ARG A 3 -8.40 6.95 -14.90
C ARG A 3 -7.16 7.78 -14.63
N LYS A 4 -7.03 8.93 -15.29
CA LYS A 4 -5.97 9.91 -15.00
C LYS A 4 -6.23 10.64 -13.68
N THR A 5 -5.19 10.77 -12.87
CA THR A 5 -5.20 11.51 -11.60
C THR A 5 -4.73 12.96 -11.80
N THR A 6 -5.00 13.83 -10.81
CA THR A 6 -4.53 15.23 -10.81
C THR A 6 -3.01 15.35 -10.88
N HIS A 7 -2.28 14.37 -10.33
CA HIS A 7 -0.81 14.33 -10.32
C HIS A 7 -0.21 13.69 -11.58
N LYS A 8 -0.94 13.65 -12.71
CA LYS A 8 -0.51 13.05 -13.99
C LYS A 8 -0.23 11.53 -13.94
N ASN A 9 -0.47 10.86 -12.83
CA ASN A 9 -0.44 9.40 -12.74
C ASN A 9 -1.73 8.77 -13.28
N VAL A 10 -1.71 7.48 -13.61
CA VAL A 10 -2.90 6.70 -13.99
C VAL A 10 -3.27 5.77 -12.84
N LEU A 11 -4.52 5.82 -12.39
CA LEU A 11 -5.11 4.82 -11.52
C LEU A 11 -5.68 3.70 -12.39
N TYR A 12 -5.20 2.47 -12.15
CA TYR A 12 -5.66 1.28 -12.84
C TYR A 12 -6.42 0.39 -11.86
N GLU A 13 -7.70 0.19 -12.13
CA GLU A 13 -8.61 -0.66 -11.36
C GLU A 13 -8.74 -2.01 -12.07
N VAL A 14 -8.53 -3.09 -11.30
CA VAL A 14 -8.69 -4.47 -11.73
C VAL A 14 -9.85 -5.11 -10.97
N ASP A 15 -10.45 -6.13 -11.57
CA ASP A 15 -11.65 -6.81 -11.11
C ASP A 15 -11.38 -8.04 -10.23
N SER A 16 -10.12 -8.46 -10.12
CA SER A 16 -9.72 -9.65 -9.36
C SER A 16 -8.54 -9.38 -8.43
N GLU A 17 -8.59 -9.98 -7.24
CA GLU A 17 -7.51 -10.01 -6.26
C GLU A 17 -6.26 -10.71 -6.81
N ASP A 18 -6.43 -11.78 -7.61
CA ASP A 18 -5.31 -12.50 -8.23
C ASP A 18 -4.51 -11.60 -9.17
N THR A 19 -5.20 -10.75 -9.92
CA THR A 19 -4.57 -9.76 -10.81
C THR A 19 -3.79 -8.73 -9.98
N VAL A 20 -4.33 -8.28 -8.84
CA VAL A 20 -3.61 -7.39 -7.91
C VAL A 20 -2.37 -8.07 -7.35
N ALA A 21 -2.48 -9.33 -6.93
CA ALA A 21 -1.37 -10.10 -6.39
C ALA A 21 -0.26 -10.30 -7.43
N TRP A 22 -0.63 -10.63 -8.67
CA TRP A 22 0.31 -10.74 -9.79
C TRP A 22 0.99 -9.40 -10.09
N LEU A 23 0.23 -8.30 -10.22
CA LEU A 23 0.78 -6.95 -10.42
C LEU A 23 1.69 -6.48 -9.26
N ARG A 24 1.54 -7.07 -8.08
CA ARG A 24 2.39 -6.80 -6.91
C ARG A 24 3.69 -7.61 -6.90
N SER A 25 3.76 -8.70 -7.66
CA SER A 25 4.95 -9.54 -7.74
C SER A 25 6.06 -8.87 -8.57
N PRO A 26 7.34 -9.13 -8.30
CA PRO A 26 8.44 -8.61 -9.12
C PRO A 26 8.31 -8.98 -10.60
N GLU A 27 7.86 -10.19 -10.88
CA GLU A 27 7.65 -10.67 -12.24
C GLU A 27 6.50 -9.95 -12.93
N GLY A 28 5.33 -9.86 -12.29
CA GLY A 28 4.17 -9.20 -12.86
C GLY A 28 4.39 -7.71 -13.09
N GLN A 29 5.09 -7.02 -12.17
CA GLN A 29 5.52 -5.64 -12.39
C GLN A 29 6.39 -5.50 -13.64
N ARG A 30 7.42 -6.35 -13.78
CA ARG A 30 8.34 -6.32 -14.92
C ARG A 30 7.62 -6.60 -16.24
N LEU A 31 6.79 -7.65 -16.28
CA LEU A 31 6.03 -8.02 -17.48
C LEU A 31 5.00 -6.97 -17.85
N PHE A 32 4.28 -6.43 -16.87
CA PHE A 32 3.33 -5.35 -17.10
C PHE A 32 4.04 -4.10 -17.62
N ALA A 33 5.13 -3.68 -16.98
CA ALA A 33 5.93 -2.53 -17.42
C ALA A 33 6.48 -2.71 -18.84
N SER A 34 6.92 -3.91 -19.21
CA SER A 34 7.46 -4.20 -20.55
C SER A 34 6.46 -3.99 -21.69
N LYS A 35 5.15 -3.94 -21.40
CA LYS A 35 4.11 -3.67 -22.40
C LYS A 35 4.00 -2.19 -22.74
N PHE A 36 4.61 -1.32 -21.93
CA PHE A 36 4.65 0.12 -22.16
C PHE A 36 6.03 0.46 -22.72
N GLY A 37 6.09 1.13 -23.88
CA GLY A 37 7.34 1.54 -24.53
C GLY A 37 8.10 2.68 -23.82
N THR A 38 7.79 2.92 -22.54
CA THR A 38 8.38 3.95 -21.69
C THR A 38 8.62 3.35 -20.31
N GLU A 39 9.60 3.87 -19.57
CA GLU A 39 9.76 3.51 -18.16
C GLU A 39 8.49 3.88 -17.38
N ILE A 40 7.74 2.86 -16.99
CA ILE A 40 6.63 3.01 -16.06
C ILE A 40 7.01 2.42 -14.70
N SER A 41 6.65 3.11 -13.63
CA SER A 41 6.75 2.59 -12.27
C SER A 41 5.36 2.31 -11.72
N LEU A 42 5.20 1.15 -11.08
CA LEU A 42 3.95 0.78 -10.45
C LEU A 42 3.99 1.22 -9.00
N ALA A 43 3.14 2.19 -8.67
CA ALA A 43 2.97 2.66 -7.30
C ALA A 43 1.77 2.00 -6.65
N TYR A 44 1.93 1.61 -5.38
CA TYR A 44 0.84 1.13 -4.56
C TYR A 44 0.19 2.29 -3.82
N ARG A 45 -1.14 2.39 -3.92
CA ARG A 45 -1.89 3.36 -3.14
C ARG A 45 -2.32 2.71 -1.82
N PRO A 46 -1.72 3.08 -0.68
CA PRO A 46 -2.29 2.70 0.61
C PRO A 46 -3.60 3.46 0.82
N PHE A 47 -4.51 2.86 1.59
CA PHE A 47 -5.74 3.51 2.03
C PHE A 47 -5.62 3.83 3.53
N SER A 48 -6.03 5.04 3.90
CA SER A 48 -6.10 5.40 5.32
C SER A 48 -7.30 4.71 5.96
N VAL A 49 -7.08 4.08 7.11
CA VAL A 49 -8.14 3.48 7.93
C VAL A 49 -8.18 4.17 9.29
N LEU A 50 -9.38 4.31 9.85
CA LEU A 50 -9.58 4.78 11.21
C LEU A 50 -9.57 3.57 12.15
N ILE A 51 -8.76 3.63 13.20
CA ILE A 51 -8.70 2.59 14.22
C ILE A 51 -9.04 3.22 15.57
N GLU A 52 -10.01 2.64 16.25
CA GLU A 52 -10.46 3.05 17.57
C GLU A 52 -9.81 2.19 18.67
N TYR A 53 -9.89 2.65 19.92
CA TYR A 53 -9.40 1.92 21.10
C TYR A 53 -7.91 1.55 21.07
N VAL A 54 -7.10 2.37 20.39
CA VAL A 54 -5.65 2.21 20.39
C VAL A 54 -5.08 2.62 21.75
N PRO A 55 -4.26 1.79 22.42
CA PRO A 55 -3.65 2.16 23.68
C PRO A 55 -2.82 3.45 23.57
N ILE A 56 -2.99 4.39 24.50
CA ILE A 56 -2.22 5.64 24.54
C ILE A 56 -0.72 5.42 24.74
N ALA A 57 -0.34 4.24 25.26
CA ALA A 57 1.06 3.84 25.42
C ALA A 57 1.71 3.38 24.11
N LEU A 58 0.96 3.33 22.99
CA LEU A 58 1.52 2.99 21.68
C LEU A 58 2.42 4.13 21.19
N GLU A 59 3.72 3.87 21.13
CA GLU A 59 4.73 4.79 20.64
C GLU A 59 4.86 4.69 19.12
N LEU A 60 4.21 5.60 18.37
CA LEU A 60 4.22 5.59 16.91
C LEU A 60 5.56 6.05 16.32
N GLU A 61 6.37 6.74 17.13
CA GLU A 61 7.70 7.24 16.82
C GLU A 61 8.75 6.11 16.80
N ASN A 62 8.45 4.98 17.45
CA ASN A 62 9.32 3.82 17.45
C ASN A 62 9.34 3.19 16.04
N PRO A 63 10.52 3.05 15.39
CA PRO A 63 10.61 2.56 14.01
C PRO A 63 10.10 1.12 13.83
N ASN A 64 10.05 0.33 14.92
CA ASN A 64 9.61 -1.06 14.90
C ASN A 64 8.12 -1.23 15.15
N VAL A 65 7.40 -0.20 15.62
CA VAL A 65 6.00 -0.31 16.07
C VAL A 65 5.09 -0.93 15.03
N HIS A 66 5.18 -0.48 13.78
CA HIS A 66 4.38 -1.00 12.68
C HIS A 66 4.69 -2.47 12.38
N ARG A 67 5.95 -2.89 12.50
CA ARG A 67 6.37 -4.28 12.28
C ARG A 67 5.87 -5.20 13.39
N ASP A 68 5.84 -4.70 14.62
CA ASP A 68 5.24 -5.40 15.74
C ASP A 68 3.72 -5.53 15.59
N ILE A 69 3.03 -4.48 15.16
CA ILE A 69 1.58 -4.52 14.87
C ILE A 69 1.30 -5.51 13.74
N GLU A 70 2.04 -5.44 12.63
CA GLU A 70 1.88 -6.36 11.50
C GLU A 70 2.03 -7.82 11.95
N ARG A 71 3.11 -8.13 12.67
CA ARG A 71 3.39 -9.48 13.18
C ARG A 71 2.30 -9.97 14.15
N ARG A 72 1.89 -9.13 15.11
CA ARG A 72 0.90 -9.52 16.14
C ARG A 72 -0.50 -9.74 15.56
N ASN A 73 -0.81 -9.13 14.42
CA ASN A 73 -2.13 -9.20 13.78
C ASN A 73 -2.11 -10.01 12.47
N ASN A 74 -1.05 -10.78 12.19
CA ASN A 74 -0.89 -11.57 10.96
C ASN A 74 -1.08 -10.74 9.66
N LEU A 75 -0.66 -9.48 9.67
CA LEU A 75 -0.70 -8.64 8.48
C LEU A 75 0.54 -8.88 7.61
N PRO A 76 0.44 -8.69 6.29
CA PRO A 76 1.61 -8.73 5.42
C PRO A 76 2.68 -7.73 5.86
N THR A 77 3.94 -8.13 5.78
CA THR A 77 5.08 -7.28 6.12
C THR A 77 5.10 -6.00 5.28
N ARG A 78 5.31 -4.85 5.93
CA ARG A 78 5.29 -3.50 5.32
C ARG A 78 3.95 -3.09 4.71
N SER A 79 2.85 -3.73 5.12
CA SER A 79 1.49 -3.30 4.74
C SER A 79 1.11 -1.97 5.38
N ILE A 80 1.61 -1.67 6.59
CA ILE A 80 1.42 -0.38 7.25
C ILE A 80 2.54 0.57 6.80
N ARG A 81 2.16 1.55 5.97
CA ARG A 81 3.06 2.58 5.42
C ARG A 81 3.33 3.72 6.40
N SER A 82 2.29 4.14 7.11
CA SER A 82 2.37 5.16 8.15
C SER A 82 1.18 5.03 9.09
N ALA A 83 1.35 5.52 10.32
CA ALA A 83 0.29 5.73 11.27
C ALA A 83 0.50 7.10 11.91
N ARG A 84 -0.60 7.76 12.29
CA ARG A 84 -0.59 9.03 13.01
C ARG A 84 -1.82 9.10 13.89
N TRP A 85 -1.68 9.72 15.04
CA TRP A 85 -2.83 10.15 15.81
C TRP A 85 -3.66 11.13 14.97
N ILE A 86 -4.98 10.96 15.01
CA ILE A 86 -5.87 12.03 14.63
C ILE A 86 -5.77 13.01 15.78
N LYS A 87 -5.17 14.18 15.52
CA LYS A 87 -5.17 15.27 16.49
C LYS A 87 -6.63 15.50 16.92
N PRO A 88 -6.92 15.69 18.22
CA PRO A 88 -8.17 16.34 18.60
C PRO A 88 -8.27 17.71 17.92
#